data_AF-A0A971QEH5-F1
#
_entry.id   AF-A0A971QEH5-F1
#
_cell.length_a   1.000
_cell.length_b   1.000
_cell.length_c   1.000
_cell.angle_alpha   90.00
_cell.angle_beta   90.00
_cell.angle_gamma   90.00
#
_symmetry.space_group_name_H-M   'P 1'
#
loop_
_entity.id
_entity.type
_entity.pdbx_description
1 polymer ?
#
loop_
_entity_poly.entity_id
_entity_poly.type
_entity_poly.pdbx_seq_one_letter_code
_entity_poly.pdbx_strand_id
1 'polypeptide(L)'
;MDEPSRSSKSEPSGCEGAEEQCLFCGKPVSGCRDAVCPHCGRPVAPPGRGSLAGMPRTLTQPSVPTLFDLGEAIPVQWALRCTKCDYDLTGLIERRCPECGQRFRPRETWLANRKASAERKFVFTPSSVSALVLGVPLAVSLLVLCPEVILVLIIPWVVTEVACMCWGVGSTERWVVRAAVLAVLLFLILLP
;
A
#
# COMPACT_ATOMS: atom_id res chain seq x y z
N MET A 1 47.13 67.42 11.49
CA MET A 1 46.64 67.29 12.87
C MET A 1 45.12 67.19 12.81
N ASP A 2 44.53 66.54 13.82
CA ASP A 2 43.09 66.39 14.10
C ASP A 2 42.37 65.13 13.53
N GLU A 3 42.39 64.06 14.37
CA GLU A 3 41.25 63.30 14.97
C GLU A 3 40.03 62.81 14.12
N PRO A 4 39.22 61.81 14.59
CA PRO A 4 39.59 60.48 15.09
C PRO A 4 38.65 59.33 14.63
N SER A 5 39.17 58.11 14.78
CA SER A 5 38.54 56.87 15.24
C SER A 5 37.04 56.83 15.60
N ARG A 6 36.30 55.87 15.02
CA ARG A 6 35.28 55.07 15.74
C ARG A 6 34.96 53.77 14.97
N SER A 7 35.72 52.71 15.27
CA SER A 7 35.34 51.34 14.91
C SER A 7 34.73 50.70 16.16
N SER A 8 33.41 50.58 16.15
CA SER A 8 32.61 49.94 17.20
C SER A 8 32.90 48.45 17.23
N LYS A 9 33.72 48.04 18.21
CA LYS A 9 33.97 46.65 18.57
C LYS A 9 32.72 46.10 19.26
N SER A 10 31.88 45.38 18.52
CA SER A 10 30.76 44.64 19.09
C SER A 10 31.33 43.46 19.90
N GLU A 11 31.16 43.51 21.22
CA GLU A 11 31.41 42.37 22.09
C GLU A 11 30.36 41.28 21.78
N PRO A 12 30.77 40.03 21.48
CA PRO A 12 29.82 38.93 21.34
C PRO A 12 29.21 38.64 22.71
N SER A 13 27.95 39.06 22.85
CA SER A 13 27.09 38.81 24.00
C SER A 13 26.88 37.30 24.21
N GLY A 14 27.37 36.81 25.35
CA GLY A 14 26.72 35.79 26.17
C GLY A 14 26.46 34.42 25.56
N CYS A 15 27.44 33.52 25.66
CA CYS A 15 27.18 32.09 25.81
C CYS A 15 27.30 31.72 27.30
N GLU A 16 26.47 32.32 28.16
CA GLU A 16 26.42 31.94 29.57
C GLU A 16 25.30 30.90 29.78
N GLY A 17 25.68 29.69 30.18
CA GLY A 17 24.79 28.84 30.98
C GLY A 17 24.29 27.51 30.42
N ALA A 18 24.84 26.97 29.31
CA ALA A 18 24.53 25.60 28.89
C ALA A 18 25.78 24.71 29.05
N GLU A 19 25.77 23.83 30.06
CA GLU A 19 26.76 22.74 30.18
C GLU A 19 26.51 21.70 29.09
N GLU A 20 27.06 21.92 27.89
CA GLU A 20 27.04 20.92 26.84
C GLU A 20 28.14 19.87 27.09
N GLN A 21 27.75 18.59 27.09
CA GLN A 21 28.67 17.47 27.18
C GLN A 21 29.15 17.09 25.77
N CYS A 22 30.45 16.81 25.62
CA CYS A 22 30.98 16.33 24.35
C CYS A 22 30.39 14.95 24.02
N LEU A 23 29.68 14.83 22.90
CA LEU A 23 29.08 13.56 22.43
C LEU A 23 30.07 12.41 22.27
N PHE A 24 31.35 12.71 22.06
CA PHE A 24 32.37 11.67 21.85
C PHE A 24 33.01 11.16 23.14
N CYS A 25 33.24 12.03 24.13
CA CYS A 25 33.95 11.65 25.36
C CYS A 25 33.12 11.79 26.64
N GLY A 26 31.91 12.34 26.56
CA GLY A 26 31.00 12.53 27.68
C GLY A 26 31.43 13.59 28.69
N LYS A 27 32.56 14.27 28.48
CA LYS A 27 33.05 15.29 29.41
C LYS A 27 32.39 16.64 29.15
N PRO A 28 32.08 17.42 30.20
CA PRO A 28 31.56 18.77 30.06
C PRO A 28 32.58 19.66 29.35
N VAL A 29 32.11 20.51 28.43
CA VAL A 29 32.99 21.42 27.68
C VAL A 29 32.64 22.85 28.06
N SER A 30 33.51 23.50 28.83
CA SER A 30 33.34 24.90 29.23
C SER A 30 33.91 25.83 28.15
N GLY A 31 33.04 26.37 27.29
CA GLY A 31 33.37 27.45 26.35
C GLY A 31 33.54 27.01 24.88
N CYS A 32 32.59 27.38 24.03
CA CYS A 32 32.57 27.11 22.58
C CYS A 32 33.43 28.10 21.77
N ARG A 33 34.64 28.46 22.21
CA ARG A 33 35.49 29.36 21.40
C ARG A 33 36.32 28.63 20.36
N ASP A 34 36.70 27.39 20.64
CA ASP A 34 37.52 26.59 19.75
C ASP A 34 36.68 25.42 19.25
N ALA A 35 36.65 25.22 17.93
CA ALA A 35 35.86 24.17 17.28
C ALA A 35 36.35 22.74 17.61
N VAL A 36 37.15 22.53 18.65
CA VAL A 36 37.80 21.27 19.00
C VAL A 36 37.72 21.01 20.51
N CYS A 37 37.30 19.82 20.91
CA CYS A 37 37.20 19.44 22.32
C CYS A 37 38.60 19.28 22.94
N PRO A 38 38.92 19.94 24.08
CA PRO A 38 40.24 19.89 24.68
C PRO A 38 40.61 18.51 25.25
N HIS A 39 39.62 17.64 25.51
CA HIS A 39 39.86 16.32 26.07
C HIS A 39 40.14 15.24 25.02
N CYS A 40 39.56 15.33 23.83
CA CYS A 40 39.66 14.28 22.82
C CYS A 40 40.22 14.76 21.47
N GLY A 41 40.45 16.06 21.30
CA GLY A 41 41.00 16.63 20.06
C GLY A 41 40.08 16.55 18.85
N ARG A 42 38.80 16.14 19.02
CA ARG A 42 37.84 16.04 17.94
C ARG A 42 37.11 17.36 17.71
N PRO A 43 36.79 17.70 16.45
CA PRO A 43 36.04 18.89 16.16
C PRO A 43 34.63 18.80 16.76
N VAL A 44 34.23 19.82 17.52
CA VAL A 44 32.87 20.01 18.03
C VAL A 44 32.11 20.73 16.93
N ALA A 45 31.11 20.08 16.34
CA ALA A 45 30.28 20.71 15.34
C ALA A 45 29.70 22.01 15.92
N PRO A 46 29.80 23.16 15.23
CA PRO A 46 29.25 24.40 15.75
C PRO A 46 27.75 24.20 16.02
N PRO A 47 27.19 24.85 17.07
CA PRO A 47 25.75 24.87 17.30
C PRO A 47 25.06 25.64 16.17
N GLY A 48 24.91 24.95 15.04
CA GLY A 48 24.27 25.43 13.83
C GLY A 48 22.75 25.37 14.01
N ARG A 49 22.16 26.56 14.12
CA ARG A 49 20.73 26.86 14.03
C ARG A 49 19.97 25.89 13.12
N GLY A 50 18.92 25.28 13.66
CA GLY A 50 17.96 24.49 12.90
C GLY A 50 18.07 23.00 13.16
N SER A 51 17.81 22.60 14.40
CA SER A 51 17.54 21.22 14.76
C SER A 51 16.28 20.73 14.05
N LEU A 52 16.46 20.15 12.85
CA LEU A 52 15.54 19.18 12.25
C LEU A 52 15.71 17.79 12.89
N ALA A 53 16.28 17.70 14.10
CA ALA A 53 16.49 16.43 14.82
C ALA A 53 15.21 15.85 15.45
N GLY A 54 14.06 16.52 15.28
CA GLY A 54 12.75 16.03 15.72
C GLY A 54 11.85 15.51 14.61
N MET A 55 12.25 15.63 13.32
CA MET A 55 11.51 14.97 12.26
C MET A 55 11.93 13.50 12.29
N PRO A 56 11.06 12.53 12.62
CA PRO A 56 11.38 11.15 12.36
C PRO A 56 11.77 11.09 10.88
N ARG A 57 13.01 10.69 10.60
CA ARG A 57 13.41 10.27 9.26
C ARG A 57 12.71 8.96 8.94
N THR A 58 11.38 8.94 8.97
CA THR A 58 10.62 8.35 7.88
C THR A 58 10.95 9.20 6.66
N LEU A 59 12.18 9.01 6.14
CA LEU A 59 12.41 9.22 4.72
C LEU A 59 11.33 8.37 4.09
N THR A 60 10.28 9.03 3.59
CA THR A 60 9.23 8.43 2.80
C THR A 60 9.95 7.88 1.58
N GLN A 61 10.45 6.68 1.75
CA GLN A 61 11.42 6.07 0.88
C GLN A 61 10.67 5.95 -0.46
N PRO A 62 11.25 6.46 -1.56
CA PRO A 62 10.48 6.71 -2.76
C PRO A 62 9.83 5.41 -3.22
N SER A 63 8.52 5.48 -3.45
CA SER A 63 7.70 4.33 -3.88
C SER A 63 8.14 3.78 -5.25
N VAL A 64 9.01 4.51 -5.95
CA VAL A 64 9.56 4.17 -7.26
C VAL A 64 11.09 4.14 -7.19
N PRO A 65 11.74 3.05 -7.66
CA PRO A 65 13.19 2.99 -7.77
C PRO A 65 13.75 4.12 -8.64
N THR A 66 14.82 4.76 -8.17
CA THR A 66 15.59 5.73 -8.95
C THR A 66 16.29 5.05 -10.13
N LEU A 67 16.69 5.84 -11.15
CA LEU A 67 17.52 5.32 -12.26
C LEU A 67 18.88 4.84 -11.76
N PHE A 68 19.45 5.55 -10.78
CA PHE A 68 20.75 5.28 -10.21
C PHE A 68 20.63 4.26 -9.09
N ASP A 69 21.47 3.24 -9.18
CA ASP A 69 21.57 2.17 -8.21
C ASP A 69 22.85 2.37 -7.40
N LEU A 70 22.70 2.74 -6.12
CA LEU A 70 23.82 2.97 -5.21
C LEU A 70 24.40 1.67 -4.63
N GLY A 71 23.87 0.50 -5.03
CA GLY A 71 24.27 -0.79 -4.45
C GLY A 71 23.73 -1.03 -3.04
N GLU A 72 22.76 -0.23 -2.59
CA GLU A 72 22.10 -0.41 -1.30
C GLU A 72 21.17 -1.63 -1.29
N ALA A 73 20.81 -2.10 -0.10
CA ALA A 73 19.83 -3.16 0.06
C ALA A 73 18.47 -2.75 -0.55
N ILE A 74 17.81 -3.68 -1.21
CA ILE A 74 16.51 -3.43 -1.85
C ILE A 74 15.43 -3.21 -0.77
N PRO A 75 14.70 -2.08 -0.78
CA PRO A 75 13.69 -1.81 0.23
C PRO A 75 12.45 -2.69 0.03
N VAL A 76 11.88 -3.15 1.15
CA VAL A 76 10.72 -4.05 1.20
C VAL A 76 9.51 -3.51 0.43
N GLN A 77 9.30 -2.19 0.46
CA GLN A 77 8.18 -1.51 -0.19
C GLN A 77 8.15 -1.65 -1.72
N TRP A 78 9.26 -2.01 -2.37
CA TRP A 78 9.28 -2.25 -3.82
C TRP A 78 8.71 -3.62 -4.19
N ALA A 79 8.59 -4.54 -3.23
CA ALA A 79 8.05 -5.89 -3.42
C ALA A 79 8.58 -6.57 -4.71
N LEU A 80 9.89 -6.46 -4.93
CA LEU A 80 10.55 -6.95 -6.13
C LEU A 80 10.62 -8.48 -6.12
N ARG A 81 10.09 -9.10 -7.16
CA ARG A 81 10.23 -10.53 -7.47
C ARG A 81 11.09 -10.74 -8.71
N CYS A 82 11.78 -11.87 -8.77
CA CYS A 82 12.55 -12.25 -9.95
C CYS A 82 11.60 -12.58 -11.12
N THR A 83 11.83 -12.01 -12.30
CA THR A 83 10.98 -12.25 -13.48
C THR A 83 11.10 -13.67 -14.06
N LYS A 84 12.07 -14.47 -13.60
CA LYS A 84 12.31 -15.86 -14.07
C LYS A 84 11.76 -16.93 -13.13
N CYS A 85 12.04 -16.81 -11.83
CA CYS A 85 11.67 -17.81 -10.82
C CYS A 85 10.72 -17.29 -9.72
N ASP A 86 10.28 -16.04 -9.80
CA ASP A 86 9.41 -15.37 -8.81
C ASP A 86 9.95 -15.26 -7.37
N TYR A 87 11.25 -15.54 -7.16
CA TYR A 87 11.92 -15.37 -5.87
C TYR A 87 11.87 -13.92 -5.38
N ASP A 88 11.68 -13.72 -4.07
CA ASP A 88 11.63 -12.41 -3.44
C ASP A 88 13.03 -11.78 -3.36
N LEU A 89 13.21 -10.63 -4.01
CA LEU A 89 14.48 -9.92 -4.09
C LEU A 89 14.61 -8.82 -3.02
N THR A 90 13.66 -8.72 -2.09
CA THR A 90 13.72 -7.73 -1.01
C THR A 90 14.89 -7.99 -0.05
N GLY A 91 15.54 -6.92 0.40
CA GLY A 91 16.70 -7.00 1.30
C GLY A 91 18.02 -7.40 0.65
N LEU A 92 18.04 -7.85 -0.62
CA LEU A 92 19.28 -8.23 -1.28
C LEU A 92 20.15 -7.01 -1.61
N ILE A 93 21.44 -7.12 -1.29
CA ILE A 93 22.48 -6.16 -1.69
C ILE A 93 23.00 -6.52 -3.09
N GLU A 94 23.21 -7.80 -3.35
CA GLU A 94 23.69 -8.27 -4.65
C GLU A 94 22.61 -8.17 -5.75
N ARG A 95 23.01 -7.71 -6.94
CA ARG A 95 22.13 -7.59 -8.12
C ARG A 95 22.02 -8.89 -8.92
N ARG A 96 21.96 -10.01 -8.21
CA ARG A 96 21.77 -11.36 -8.75
C ARG A 96 20.76 -12.12 -7.90
N CYS A 97 19.90 -12.86 -8.57
CA CYS A 97 18.97 -13.75 -7.89
C CYS A 97 19.73 -14.98 -7.34
N PRO A 98 19.55 -15.36 -6.06
CA PRO A 98 20.26 -16.49 -5.45
C PRO A 98 19.80 -17.84 -6.00
N GLU A 99 18.53 -17.94 -6.41
CA GLU A 99 17.95 -19.19 -6.94
C GLU A 99 18.38 -19.47 -8.38
N CYS A 100 18.30 -18.46 -9.27
CA CYS A 100 18.52 -18.68 -10.70
C CYS A 100 19.80 -18.04 -11.28
N GLY A 101 20.55 -17.29 -10.46
CA GLY A 101 21.79 -16.61 -10.87
C GLY A 101 21.62 -15.42 -11.82
N GLN A 102 20.38 -15.13 -12.25
CA GLN A 102 20.07 -14.07 -13.20
C GLN A 102 20.43 -12.70 -12.61
N ARG A 103 21.20 -11.90 -13.37
CA ARG A 103 21.42 -10.49 -13.04
C ARG A 103 20.14 -9.72 -13.26
N PHE A 104 19.84 -8.77 -12.38
CA PHE A 104 18.65 -7.95 -12.50
C PHE A 104 18.98 -6.47 -12.21
N ARG A 105 18.20 -5.57 -12.79
CA ARG A 105 18.28 -4.12 -12.55
C ARG A 105 17.03 -3.70 -11.80
N PRO A 106 17.12 -3.15 -10.57
CA PRO A 106 15.96 -2.90 -9.71
C PRO A 106 14.82 -2.15 -10.42
N ARG A 107 15.14 -1.12 -11.21
CA ARG A 107 14.13 -0.34 -11.94
C ARG A 107 13.43 -1.14 -13.04
N GLU A 108 14.18 -1.90 -13.85
CA GLU A 108 13.61 -2.71 -14.94
C GLU A 108 12.75 -3.84 -14.38
N THR A 109 13.23 -4.52 -13.34
CA THR A 109 12.51 -5.59 -12.66
C THR A 109 11.25 -5.07 -11.96
N TRP A 110 11.29 -3.88 -11.37
CA TRP A 110 10.12 -3.25 -10.75
C TRP A 110 9.04 -2.94 -11.79
N LEU A 111 9.44 -2.38 -12.95
CA LEU A 111 8.51 -2.13 -14.07
C LEU A 111 7.89 -3.43 -14.60
N ALA A 112 8.69 -4.48 -14.76
CA ALA A 112 8.21 -5.80 -15.19
C ALA A 112 7.20 -6.40 -14.19
N ASN A 113 7.51 -6.35 -12.89
CA ASN A 113 6.60 -6.82 -11.85
C ASN A 113 5.30 -6.02 -11.78
N ARG A 114 5.38 -4.69 -11.96
CA ARG A 114 4.17 -3.85 -12.02
C ARG A 114 3.31 -4.19 -13.23
N LYS A 115 3.91 -4.40 -14.39
CA LYS A 115 3.19 -4.80 -15.60
C LYS A 115 2.52 -6.17 -15.41
N ALA A 116 3.26 -7.17 -14.94
CA ALA A 116 2.72 -8.51 -14.65
C ALA A 116 1.63 -8.49 -13.55
N SER A 117 1.74 -7.58 -12.58
CA SER A 117 0.72 -7.42 -11.53
C SER A 117 -0.53 -6.70 -12.05
N ALA A 118 -0.38 -5.73 -12.96
CA ALA A 118 -1.50 -5.08 -13.62
C ALA A 118 -2.28 -6.07 -14.49
N GLU A 119 -1.57 -6.93 -15.24
CA GLU A 119 -2.17 -8.00 -16.02
C GLU A 119 -2.91 -9.00 -15.13
N ARG A 120 -2.31 -9.46 -14.02
CA ARG A 120 -2.98 -10.34 -13.05
C ARG A 120 -4.23 -9.73 -12.41
N LYS A 121 -4.20 -8.44 -12.08
CA LYS A 121 -5.38 -7.74 -11.56
C LYS A 121 -6.52 -7.68 -12.58
N PHE A 122 -6.20 -7.63 -13.87
CA PHE A 122 -7.22 -7.58 -14.91
C PHE A 122 -7.90 -8.93 -15.17
N VAL A 123 -7.20 -10.04 -14.93
CA VAL A 123 -7.79 -11.39 -15.02
C VAL A 123 -8.73 -11.68 -13.83
N PHE A 124 -8.62 -10.91 -12.75
CA PHE A 124 -9.49 -11.01 -11.58
C PHE A 124 -10.59 -9.95 -11.62
N THR A 125 -11.28 -9.78 -12.75
CA THR A 125 -12.68 -9.35 -12.66
C THR A 125 -13.43 -10.53 -12.04
N PRO A 126 -13.87 -10.44 -10.77
CA PRO A 126 -14.58 -11.54 -10.16
C PRO A 126 -15.79 -11.81 -11.04
N SER A 127 -15.99 -13.07 -11.42
CA SER A 127 -17.10 -13.52 -12.28
C SER A 127 -18.47 -13.00 -11.83
N SER A 128 -18.60 -12.63 -10.56
CA SER A 128 -19.77 -11.98 -9.98
C SER A 128 -20.05 -10.58 -10.52
N VAL A 129 -19.04 -9.76 -10.86
CA VAL A 129 -19.27 -8.38 -11.35
C VAL A 129 -19.69 -8.39 -12.82
N SER A 130 -19.08 -9.24 -13.65
CA SER A 130 -19.53 -9.44 -15.04
C SER A 130 -20.94 -10.05 -15.09
N ALA A 131 -21.26 -10.99 -14.19
CA ALA A 131 -22.61 -11.51 -14.04
C ALA A 131 -23.62 -10.44 -13.61
N LEU A 132 -23.24 -9.50 -12.74
CA LEU A 132 -24.12 -8.39 -12.34
C LEU A 132 -24.33 -7.38 -13.47
N VAL A 133 -23.26 -6.97 -14.16
CA VAL A 133 -23.33 -5.97 -15.24
C VAL A 133 -24.18 -6.46 -16.41
N LEU A 134 -24.14 -7.75 -16.74
CA LEU A 134 -24.98 -8.32 -17.81
C LEU A 134 -26.33 -8.84 -17.28
N GLY A 135 -26.37 -9.40 -16.07
CA GLY A 135 -27.56 -10.03 -15.51
C GLY A 135 -28.62 -9.02 -15.08
N VAL A 136 -28.23 -7.90 -14.46
CA VAL A 136 -29.17 -6.87 -14.01
C VAL A 136 -29.96 -6.25 -15.17
N PRO A 137 -29.35 -5.73 -16.25
CA PRO A 137 -30.13 -5.14 -17.34
C PRO A 137 -30.97 -6.18 -18.09
N LEU A 138 -30.53 -7.44 -18.17
CA LEU A 138 -31.30 -8.51 -18.80
C LEU A 138 -32.52 -8.87 -17.95
N ALA A 139 -32.36 -8.98 -16.62
CA ALA A 139 -33.46 -9.18 -15.69
C ALA A 139 -34.46 -8.01 -15.71
N VAL A 140 -33.97 -6.76 -15.73
CA VAL A 140 -34.83 -5.55 -15.83
C VAL A 140 -35.56 -5.51 -17.17
N SER A 141 -34.89 -5.85 -18.27
CA SER A 141 -35.51 -5.89 -19.61
C SER A 141 -36.60 -6.97 -19.68
N LEU A 142 -36.33 -8.17 -19.15
CA LEU A 142 -37.34 -9.23 -19.01
C LEU A 142 -38.52 -8.72 -18.16
N LEU A 143 -38.21 -7.90 -17.14
CA LEU A 143 -39.21 -7.37 -16.23
C LEU A 143 -40.16 -6.36 -16.85
N VAL A 144 -39.65 -5.52 -17.74
CA VAL A 144 -40.46 -4.55 -18.47
C VAL A 144 -41.23 -5.22 -19.61
N LEU A 145 -40.65 -6.23 -20.28
CA LEU A 145 -41.25 -6.86 -21.45
C LEU A 145 -42.37 -7.85 -21.12
N CYS A 146 -42.34 -8.52 -19.97
CA CYS A 146 -43.29 -9.59 -19.64
C CYS A 146 -43.72 -9.58 -18.16
N PRO A 147 -44.56 -8.61 -17.73
CA PRO A 147 -45.01 -8.53 -16.33
C PRO A 147 -45.84 -9.75 -15.90
N GLU A 148 -46.61 -10.34 -16.81
CA GLU A 148 -47.42 -11.54 -16.51
C GLU A 148 -46.56 -12.76 -16.20
N VAL A 149 -45.46 -12.95 -16.93
CA VAL A 149 -44.51 -14.06 -16.71
C VAL A 149 -43.83 -13.93 -15.34
N ILE A 150 -43.56 -12.71 -14.89
CA ILE A 150 -42.99 -12.46 -13.56
C ILE A 150 -43.96 -12.78 -12.46
N LEU A 151 -45.22 -12.35 -12.58
CA LEU A 151 -46.24 -12.66 -11.58
C LEU A 151 -46.37 -14.18 -11.42
N VAL A 152 -46.34 -14.92 -12.54
CA VAL A 152 -46.40 -16.39 -12.56
C VAL A 152 -45.14 -17.04 -11.96
N LEU A 153 -43.95 -16.43 -12.05
CA LEU A 153 -42.72 -17.00 -11.50
C LEU A 153 -42.43 -16.59 -10.05
N ILE A 154 -42.60 -15.31 -9.71
CA ILE A 154 -42.25 -14.76 -8.40
C ILE A 154 -43.27 -15.14 -7.33
N ILE A 155 -44.58 -15.08 -7.63
CA ILE A 155 -45.60 -15.37 -6.62
C ILE A 155 -45.43 -16.79 -6.07
N PRO A 156 -45.34 -17.86 -6.90
CA PRO A 156 -45.19 -19.21 -6.39
C PRO A 156 -43.85 -19.42 -5.68
N TRP A 157 -42.77 -18.77 -6.14
CA TRP A 157 -41.47 -18.83 -5.47
C TRP A 157 -41.56 -18.28 -4.04
N VAL A 158 -42.12 -17.07 -3.88
CA VAL A 158 -42.29 -16.43 -2.57
C VAL A 158 -43.23 -17.26 -1.68
N VAL A 159 -44.36 -17.76 -2.22
CA VAL A 159 -45.27 -18.65 -1.49
C VAL A 159 -44.56 -19.91 -1.02
N THR A 160 -43.70 -20.50 -1.84
CA THR A 160 -42.91 -21.69 -1.48
C THR A 160 -41.94 -21.40 -0.35
N GLU A 161 -41.21 -20.27 -0.39
CA GLU A 161 -40.30 -19.89 0.70
C GLU A 161 -41.03 -19.68 2.02
N VAL A 162 -42.17 -18.99 1.99
CA VAL A 162 -42.99 -18.76 3.19
C VAL A 162 -43.53 -20.09 3.74
N ALA A 163 -44.05 -20.97 2.88
CA ALA A 163 -44.53 -22.28 3.29
C ALA A 163 -43.41 -23.16 3.89
N CYS A 164 -42.22 -23.16 3.30
CA CYS A 164 -41.06 -23.88 3.84
C CYS A 164 -40.61 -23.35 5.20
N MET A 165 -40.69 -22.02 5.42
CA MET A 165 -40.43 -21.44 6.74
C MET A 165 -41.48 -21.85 7.77
N CYS A 166 -42.76 -21.84 7.42
CA CYS A 166 -43.85 -22.22 8.32
C CYS A 166 -43.82 -23.71 8.72
N TRP A 167 -43.36 -24.60 7.84
CA TRP A 167 -43.30 -26.04 8.12
C TRP A 167 -41.98 -26.54 8.73
N GLY A 168 -40.98 -25.68 8.90
CA GLY A 168 -39.70 -26.10 9.50
C GLY A 168 -38.91 -27.09 8.64
N VAL A 169 -39.09 -27.05 7.32
CA VAL A 169 -38.46 -27.98 6.37
C VAL A 169 -36.94 -27.80 6.34
N GLY A 170 -36.21 -28.93 6.41
CA GLY A 170 -34.74 -28.98 6.41
C GLY A 170 -34.11 -28.48 5.10
N SER A 171 -32.85 -28.04 5.16
CA SER A 171 -32.19 -27.36 4.03
C SER A 171 -32.06 -28.20 2.75
N THR A 172 -32.02 -29.53 2.86
CA THR A 172 -31.89 -30.45 1.71
C THR A 172 -33.21 -30.63 0.96
N GLU A 173 -34.34 -30.67 1.68
CA GLU A 173 -35.67 -30.83 1.09
C GLU A 173 -36.14 -29.58 0.35
N ARG A 174 -35.67 -28.39 0.77
CA ARG A 174 -35.98 -27.10 0.09
C ARG A 174 -35.56 -27.08 -1.38
N TRP A 175 -34.45 -27.72 -1.73
CA TRP A 175 -33.98 -27.76 -3.11
C TRP A 175 -34.88 -28.60 -4.02
N VAL A 176 -35.42 -29.71 -3.49
CA VAL A 176 -36.33 -30.60 -4.23
C VAL A 176 -37.65 -29.89 -4.52
N VAL A 177 -38.22 -29.20 -3.51
CA VAL A 177 -39.46 -28.43 -3.68
C VAL A 177 -39.27 -27.29 -4.68
N ARG A 178 -38.16 -26.53 -4.59
CA ARG A 178 -37.83 -25.47 -5.55
C ARG A 178 -37.70 -25.97 -6.97
N ALA A 179 -36.99 -27.10 -7.17
CA ALA A 179 -36.83 -27.69 -8.49
C ALA A 179 -38.16 -28.17 -9.08
N ALA A 180 -39.03 -28.78 -8.26
CA ALA A 180 -40.35 -29.24 -8.68
C ALA A 180 -41.27 -28.07 -9.07
N VAL A 181 -41.32 -27.01 -8.25
CA VAL A 181 -42.12 -25.81 -8.54
C VAL A 181 -41.64 -25.13 -9.82
N LEU A 182 -40.32 -24.95 -10.00
CA LEU A 182 -39.76 -24.39 -11.23
C LEU A 182 -40.08 -25.24 -12.46
N ALA A 183 -39.98 -26.58 -12.36
CA ALA A 183 -40.30 -27.48 -13.46
C ALA A 183 -41.78 -27.38 -13.87
N VAL A 184 -42.71 -27.32 -12.91
CA VAL A 184 -44.15 -27.16 -13.16
C VAL A 184 -44.45 -25.82 -13.80
N LEU A 185 -43.86 -24.72 -13.29
CA LEU A 185 -44.07 -23.39 -13.87
C LEU A 185 -43.52 -23.31 -15.30
N LEU A 186 -42.35 -23.87 -15.54
CA LEU A 186 -41.74 -23.91 -16.86
C LEU A 186 -42.58 -24.75 -17.84
N PHE A 187 -43.15 -25.86 -17.37
CA PHE A 187 -44.10 -26.67 -18.17
C PHE A 187 -45.38 -25.90 -18.52
N LEU A 188 -45.97 -25.16 -17.56
CA LEU A 188 -47.17 -24.34 -17.79
C LEU A 188 -46.91 -23.17 -18.76
N ILE A 189 -45.71 -22.59 -18.75
CA ILE A 189 -45.32 -21.51 -19.67
C ILE A 189 -45.08 -22.07 -21.10
N LEU A 190 -44.62 -23.32 -21.22
CA LEU A 190 -44.27 -23.95 -22.50
C LEU A 190 -45.43 -24.67 -23.20
N LEU A 191 -46.58 -24.87 -22.55
CA LEU A 191 -47.81 -25.31 -23.22
C LEU A 191 -48.64 -24.08 -23.66
N PRO A 192 -48.58 -23.68 -24.95
CA PRO A 192 -49.45 -22.64 -25.50
C PRO A 192 -50.92 -23.09 -25.60
#